data_AF-A0A954JTB2-F1
#
_entry.id   AF-A0A954JTB2-F1
#
_cell.length_a   1.000
_cell.length_b   1.000
_cell.length_c   1.000
_cell.angle_alpha   90.00
_cell.angle_beta   90.00
_cell.angle_gamma   90.00
#
_symmetry.space_group_name_H-M   'P 1'
#
loop_
_entity.id
_entity.type
_entity.pdbx_description
1 polymer ?
#
loop_
_entity_poly.entity_id
_entity_poly.type
_entity_poly.pdbx_seq_one_letter_code
_entity_poly.pdbx_strand_id
1 'polypeptide(L)'
;QTSGASIVDNMKLNLLVASGGVLSHAPNMNQTAAMMIDAFEPEGMTVLAKDSIFMMPHLGVLAQVHPRAALEVFERDCLIYLGTCIAPRGMYRAGKSCFRYHIRSHSLEETGEMFCGEMKMFPLDENEQAVVTVEPGRGYDFGNGSGKRKEFEARGGKVGLILDARGRPLVVPTSENNHLSELNSWIEELQLYPEPALTEV
;
A
#
# COMPACT_ATOMS: atom_id res chain seq x y z
N GLN A 1 15.64 14.04 -26.45
CA GLN A 1 15.44 13.83 -25.01
C GLN A 1 13.98 13.47 -24.81
N THR A 2 13.68 12.27 -24.34
CA THR A 2 12.31 11.78 -24.15
C THR A 2 11.78 12.35 -22.83
N SER A 3 11.41 13.63 -22.80
CA SER A 3 10.76 14.24 -21.64
C SER A 3 9.32 13.74 -21.56
N GLY A 4 8.96 13.07 -20.47
CA GLY A 4 7.57 12.67 -20.17
C GLY A 4 7.36 11.19 -19.83
N ALA A 5 8.35 10.31 -20.06
CA ALA A 5 8.29 8.96 -19.52
C ALA A 5 8.72 8.99 -18.04
N SER A 6 7.89 8.42 -17.16
CA SER A 6 8.29 8.20 -15.77
C SER A 6 9.57 7.37 -15.73
N ILE A 7 10.57 7.82 -14.96
CA ILE A 7 11.80 7.05 -14.69
C ILE A 7 11.48 5.84 -13.80
N VAL A 8 10.28 5.82 -13.21
CA VAL A 8 9.83 4.82 -12.24
C VAL A 8 9.08 3.69 -12.94
N ASP A 9 9.52 2.46 -12.68
CA ASP A 9 8.83 1.22 -13.04
C ASP A 9 8.06 0.73 -11.81
N ASN A 10 6.74 0.92 -11.78
CA ASN A 10 5.92 0.64 -10.61
C ASN A 10 5.97 -0.83 -10.17
N MET A 11 6.21 -1.76 -11.10
CA MET A 11 6.34 -3.19 -10.80
C MET A 11 7.65 -3.54 -10.07
N LYS A 12 8.63 -2.62 -10.09
CA LYS A 12 9.93 -2.76 -9.44
C LYS A 12 10.08 -1.88 -8.20
N LEU A 13 9.02 -1.20 -7.77
CA LEU A 13 9.01 -0.40 -6.55
C LEU A 13 8.89 -1.31 -5.32
N ASN A 14 10.02 -1.66 -4.70
CA ASN A 14 10.02 -2.51 -3.52
C ASN A 14 9.68 -1.76 -2.21
N LEU A 15 10.03 -0.47 -2.12
CA LEU A 15 9.82 0.37 -0.95
C LEU A 15 9.41 1.77 -1.39
N LEU A 16 8.30 2.26 -0.84
CA LEU A 16 7.91 3.67 -0.90
C LEU A 16 8.04 4.27 0.48
N VAL A 17 8.71 5.42 0.56
CA VAL A 17 8.94 6.13 1.82
C VAL A 17 8.27 7.50 1.75
N ALA A 18 7.27 7.71 2.60
CA ALA A 18 6.63 9.01 2.78
C ALA A 18 7.50 9.90 3.67
N SER A 19 7.97 11.02 3.13
CA SER A 19 8.74 12.03 3.88
C SER A 19 8.26 13.44 3.50
N GLY A 20 8.55 14.42 4.36
CA GLY A 20 8.10 15.80 4.24
C GLY A 20 7.08 16.17 5.30
N GLY A 21 7.07 17.43 5.74
CA GLY A 21 6.35 17.86 6.95
C GLY A 21 4.87 17.42 7.05
N VAL A 22 4.13 17.40 5.94
CA VAL A 22 2.73 16.95 5.92
C VAL A 22 2.62 15.45 6.21
N LEU A 23 3.39 14.62 5.51
CA LEU A 23 3.32 13.17 5.65
C LEU A 23 3.99 12.70 6.95
N SER A 24 5.13 13.30 7.31
CA SER A 24 5.87 13.00 8.54
C SER A 24 5.03 13.27 9.78
N HIS A 25 4.24 14.35 9.81
CA HIS A 25 3.39 14.70 10.95
C HIS A 25 1.92 14.29 10.80
N ALA A 26 1.54 13.56 9.75
CA ALA A 26 0.18 13.04 9.61
C ALA A 26 -0.18 12.13 10.81
N PRO A 27 -1.27 12.41 11.56
CA PRO A 27 -1.58 11.71 12.80
C PRO A 27 -2.12 10.29 12.56
N ASN A 28 -2.78 10.05 11.42
CA ASN A 28 -3.31 8.74 11.04
C ASN A 28 -2.41 8.08 9.98
N MET A 29 -1.90 6.90 10.30
CA MET A 29 -1.01 6.12 9.45
C MET A 29 -1.76 5.53 8.24
N ASN A 30 -3.04 5.19 8.39
CA ASN A 30 -3.85 4.63 7.32
C ASN A 30 -4.10 5.67 6.22
N GLN A 31 -4.36 6.92 6.62
CA GLN A 31 -4.45 8.04 5.68
C GLN A 31 -3.13 8.27 4.92
N THR A 32 -1.99 8.16 5.61
CA THR A 32 -0.68 8.26 4.97
C THR A 32 -0.50 7.15 3.92
N ALA A 33 -0.82 5.90 4.27
CA ALA A 33 -0.74 4.78 3.34
C ALA A 33 -1.66 4.96 2.12
N ALA A 34 -2.92 5.38 2.34
CA ALA A 34 -3.87 5.65 1.26
C ALA A 34 -3.35 6.73 0.30
N MET A 35 -2.85 7.85 0.82
CA MET A 35 -2.24 8.90 0.00
C MET A 35 -1.05 8.39 -0.83
N MET A 36 -0.20 7.55 -0.25
CA MET A 36 0.94 6.97 -0.97
C MET A 36 0.50 6.04 -2.10
N ILE A 37 -0.48 5.17 -1.84
CA ILE A 37 -1.01 4.23 -2.82
C ILE A 37 -1.67 4.98 -3.97
N ASP A 38 -2.48 6.00 -3.67
CA ASP A 38 -3.19 6.79 -4.68
C ASP A 38 -2.23 7.65 -5.53
N ALA A 39 -1.17 8.18 -4.93
CA ALA A 39 -0.23 9.05 -5.62
C ALA A 39 0.75 8.29 -6.54
N PHE A 40 1.20 7.11 -6.12
CA PHE A 40 2.24 6.35 -6.84
C PHE A 40 1.72 5.14 -7.59
N GLU A 41 0.49 4.69 -7.28
CA GLU A 41 -0.15 3.57 -7.94
C GLU A 41 0.77 2.33 -8.05
N PRO A 42 1.32 1.82 -6.92
CA PRO A 42 2.29 0.73 -6.94
C PRO A 42 1.70 -0.52 -7.62
N GLU A 43 2.58 -1.30 -8.25
CA GLU A 43 2.24 -2.57 -8.90
C GLU A 43 3.09 -3.71 -8.31
N GLY A 44 2.54 -4.91 -8.26
CA GLY A 44 3.19 -6.05 -7.60
C GLY A 44 3.10 -5.92 -6.09
N MET A 45 4.25 -5.99 -5.41
CA MET A 45 4.35 -5.85 -3.96
C MET A 45 5.27 -4.69 -3.62
N THR A 46 4.76 -3.75 -2.83
CA THR A 46 5.49 -2.57 -2.39
C THR A 46 5.32 -2.39 -0.89
N VAL A 47 6.45 -2.34 -0.18
CA VAL A 47 6.48 -1.98 1.24
C VAL A 47 6.26 -0.48 1.37
N LEU A 48 5.43 -0.06 2.32
CA LEU A 48 5.17 1.34 2.64
C LEU A 48 5.84 1.68 3.97
N ALA A 49 6.57 2.80 3.99
CA ALA A 49 7.20 3.32 5.19
C ALA A 49 7.05 4.85 5.26
N LYS A 50 7.28 5.40 6.45
CA LYS A 50 7.16 6.82 6.76
C LYS A 50 8.38 7.31 7.51
N ASP A 51 8.90 8.46 7.08
CA ASP A 51 9.84 9.29 7.84
C ASP A 51 9.08 10.02 8.95
N SER A 52 9.04 9.45 10.14
CA SER A 52 8.17 9.94 11.23
C SER A 52 8.63 11.27 11.83
N ILE A 53 9.94 11.56 11.77
CA ILE A 53 10.55 12.72 12.42
C ILE A 53 11.17 13.72 11.42
N PHE A 54 10.99 13.47 10.11
CA PHE A 54 11.51 14.31 9.03
C PHE A 54 13.03 14.55 9.11
N MET A 55 13.78 13.51 9.51
CA MET A 55 15.23 13.60 9.67
C MET A 55 16.03 13.02 8.51
N MET A 56 15.41 12.34 7.54
CA MET A 56 16.15 11.70 6.44
C MET A 56 17.10 12.65 5.69
N PRO A 57 16.71 13.90 5.33
CA PRO A 57 17.63 14.82 4.66
C PRO A 57 18.86 15.17 5.52
N HIS A 58 18.66 15.34 6.83
CA HIS A 58 19.72 15.66 7.79
C HIS A 58 20.67 14.47 8.00
N LEU A 59 20.12 13.26 8.07
CA LEU A 59 20.91 12.03 8.17
C LEU A 59 21.75 11.77 6.92
N GLY A 60 21.30 12.23 5.74
CA GLY A 60 22.09 12.18 4.51
C GLY A 60 23.40 12.99 4.61
N VAL A 61 23.38 14.14 5.29
CA VAL A 61 24.59 14.92 5.56
C VAL A 61 25.45 14.25 6.62
N LEU A 62 24.84 13.79 7.72
CA LEU A 62 25.55 13.08 8.79
C LEU A 62 26.26 11.82 8.28
N ALA A 63 25.66 11.10 7.32
CA ALA A 63 26.21 9.87 6.76
C ALA A 63 27.57 10.06 6.06
N GLN A 64 27.89 11.28 5.62
CA GLN A 64 29.20 11.58 5.01
C GLN A 64 30.35 11.59 6.03
N VAL A 65 30.05 11.85 7.30
CA VAL A 65 31.03 11.94 8.39
C VAL A 65 30.92 10.77 9.38
N HIS A 66 29.69 10.32 9.69
CA HIS A 66 29.40 9.26 10.66
C HIS A 66 28.33 8.30 10.11
N PRO A 67 28.66 7.46 9.11
CA PRO A 67 27.70 6.59 8.43
C PRO A 67 27.00 5.59 9.36
N ARG A 68 27.73 5.03 10.35
CA ARG A 68 27.16 4.08 11.31
C ARG A 68 26.11 4.73 12.22
N ALA A 69 26.39 5.93 12.74
CA ALA A 69 25.46 6.65 13.59
C ALA A 69 24.23 7.11 12.80
N ALA A 70 24.44 7.59 11.57
CA ALA A 70 23.33 7.98 10.70
C ALA A 70 22.40 6.80 10.39
N LEU A 71 22.95 5.61 10.13
CA LEU A 71 22.17 4.39 9.91
C LEU A 71 21.40 3.96 11.16
N GLU A 72 22.03 4.00 12.34
CA GLU A 72 21.39 3.60 13.59
C GLU A 72 20.18 4.49 13.92
N VAL A 73 20.31 5.81 13.76
CA VAL A 73 19.19 6.77 13.93
C VAL A 73 18.13 6.58 12.84
N PHE A 74 18.54 6.30 11.61
CA PHE A 74 17.61 6.04 10.51
C PHE A 74 16.70 4.84 10.79
N GLU A 75 17.30 3.70 11.17
CA GLU A 75 16.57 2.44 11.37
C GLU A 75 15.74 2.44 12.65
N ARG A 76 16.20 3.10 13.71
CA ARG A 76 15.53 3.08 15.02
C ARG A 76 14.52 4.19 15.21
N ASP A 77 14.81 5.39 14.71
CA ASP A 77 14.07 6.59 15.08
C ASP A 77 13.29 7.20 13.89
N CYS A 78 13.78 7.03 12.66
CA CYS A 78 13.18 7.70 11.49
C CYS A 78 12.17 6.84 10.73
N LEU A 79 12.50 5.58 10.48
CA LEU A 79 11.76 4.75 9.53
C LEU A 79 10.69 3.91 10.24
N ILE A 80 9.44 4.33 10.12
CA ILE A 80 8.29 3.54 10.59
C ILE A 80 7.70 2.77 9.40
N TYR A 81 7.62 1.45 9.50
CA TYR A 81 6.94 0.63 8.50
C TYR A 81 5.43 0.73 8.67
N LEU A 82 4.74 1.14 7.61
CA LEU A 82 3.28 1.14 7.54
C LEU A 82 2.76 -0.26 7.20
N GLY A 83 3.49 -1.00 6.36
CA GLY A 83 3.16 -2.37 6.00
C GLY A 83 3.38 -2.62 4.51
N THR A 84 2.53 -3.43 3.89
CA THR A 84 2.71 -3.85 2.49
C THR A 84 1.44 -3.59 1.66
N CYS A 85 1.60 -3.03 0.46
CA CYS A 85 0.55 -2.95 -0.54
C CYS A 85 0.82 -3.97 -1.66
N ILE A 86 -0.19 -4.76 -2.02
CA ILE A 86 -0.15 -5.70 -3.13
C ILE A 86 -1.25 -5.35 -4.14
N ALA A 87 -0.86 -5.05 -5.38
CA ALA A 87 -1.76 -4.59 -6.42
C ALA A 87 -1.38 -5.14 -7.80
N PRO A 88 -2.34 -5.56 -8.64
CA PRO A 88 -2.04 -5.96 -10.00
C PRO A 88 -1.87 -4.77 -10.93
N ARG A 89 -0.98 -4.90 -11.91
CA ARG A 89 -1.09 -4.14 -13.15
C ARG A 89 -2.29 -4.64 -13.96
N GLY A 90 -3.18 -3.74 -14.36
CA GLY A 90 -4.33 -4.06 -15.19
C GLY A 90 -5.42 -2.99 -15.11
N MET A 91 -6.25 -2.90 -16.14
CA MET A 91 -7.31 -1.89 -16.20
C MET A 91 -8.50 -2.27 -15.31
N TYR A 92 -9.11 -1.26 -14.68
CA TYR A 92 -10.39 -1.39 -14.01
C TYR A 92 -11.47 -1.92 -14.97
N ARG A 93 -12.28 -2.88 -14.50
CA ARG A 93 -13.42 -3.45 -15.23
C ARG A 93 -14.55 -3.73 -14.25
N ALA A 94 -15.53 -2.83 -14.20
CA ALA A 94 -16.67 -2.91 -13.28
C ALA A 94 -17.29 -4.33 -13.22
N GLY A 95 -17.48 -4.85 -12.01
CA GLY A 95 -18.11 -6.14 -11.75
C GLY A 95 -17.30 -7.37 -12.20
N LYS A 96 -16.01 -7.22 -12.55
CA LYS A 96 -15.13 -8.35 -12.88
C LYS A 96 -14.26 -8.74 -11.71
N SER A 97 -14.11 -10.05 -11.50
CA SER A 97 -13.07 -10.60 -10.61
C SER A 97 -11.68 -10.19 -11.11
N CYS A 98 -10.86 -9.72 -10.18
CA CYS A 98 -9.49 -9.26 -10.41
C CYS A 98 -8.49 -10.39 -10.10
N PHE A 99 -8.52 -10.92 -8.88
CA PHE A 99 -7.68 -12.03 -8.45
C PHE A 99 -8.26 -12.74 -7.22
N ARG A 100 -7.92 -14.03 -7.05
CA ARG A 100 -8.07 -14.71 -5.76
C ARG A 100 -6.81 -14.56 -4.92
N TYR A 101 -6.96 -14.59 -3.61
CA TYR A 101 -5.84 -14.52 -2.68
C TYR A 101 -5.94 -15.58 -1.58
N HIS A 102 -4.78 -15.97 -1.06
CA HIS A 102 -4.64 -16.73 0.18
C HIS A 102 -3.50 -16.11 0.98
N ILE A 103 -3.82 -15.64 2.19
CA ILE A 103 -2.90 -14.99 3.13
C ILE A 103 -2.67 -15.98 4.28
N ARG A 104 -1.41 -16.21 4.62
CA ARG A 104 -1.03 -17.03 5.77
C ARG A 104 0.09 -16.38 6.56
N SER A 105 -0.16 -16.16 7.84
CA SER A 105 0.83 -15.74 8.83
C SER A 105 0.62 -16.53 10.12
N HIS A 106 1.23 -16.10 11.23
CA HIS A 106 0.98 -16.76 12.52
C HIS A 106 -0.35 -16.32 13.16
N SER A 107 -0.83 -15.12 12.84
CA SER A 107 -2.05 -14.53 13.39
C SER A 107 -3.24 -14.53 12.41
N LEU A 108 -2.97 -14.71 11.11
CA LEU A 108 -3.94 -14.53 10.03
C LEU A 108 -3.92 -15.71 9.06
N GLU A 109 -5.09 -16.30 8.80
CA GLU A 109 -5.29 -17.23 7.70
C GLU A 109 -6.59 -16.86 6.97
N GLU A 110 -6.45 -16.23 5.80
CA GLU A 110 -7.57 -15.66 5.06
C GLU A 110 -7.52 -16.06 3.59
N THR A 111 -8.68 -16.36 3.02
CA THR A 111 -8.82 -16.71 1.60
C THR A 111 -10.01 -15.97 1.02
N GLY A 112 -9.87 -15.43 -0.17
CA GLY A 112 -10.97 -14.73 -0.81
C GLY A 112 -10.73 -14.40 -2.27
N GLU A 113 -11.64 -13.60 -2.80
CA GLU A 113 -11.61 -13.05 -4.15
C GLU A 113 -11.74 -11.53 -4.05
N MET A 114 -10.96 -10.82 -4.87
CA MET A 114 -11.02 -9.38 -5.03
C MET A 114 -11.67 -9.07 -6.38
N PHE A 115 -12.68 -8.22 -6.38
CA PHE A 115 -13.29 -7.64 -7.57
C PHE A 115 -12.61 -6.32 -7.95
N CYS A 116 -12.69 -5.95 -9.23
CA CYS A 116 -12.14 -4.68 -9.70
C CYS A 116 -12.82 -3.51 -8.99
N GLY A 117 -12.03 -2.59 -8.44
CA GLY A 117 -12.53 -1.48 -7.63
C GLY A 117 -12.41 -1.72 -6.13
N GLU A 118 -12.13 -2.94 -5.67
CA GLU A 118 -12.07 -3.21 -4.23
C GLU A 118 -10.71 -2.87 -3.63
N MET A 119 -10.75 -2.51 -2.34
CA MET A 119 -9.59 -2.51 -1.46
C MET A 119 -9.93 -3.33 -0.22
N LYS A 120 -8.94 -4.00 0.35
CA LYS A 120 -9.06 -4.65 1.66
C LYS A 120 -7.80 -4.42 2.47
N MET A 121 -7.98 -4.17 3.76
CA MET A 121 -6.90 -4.07 4.73
C MET A 121 -6.99 -5.23 5.71
N PHE A 122 -5.87 -5.92 5.92
CA PHE A 122 -5.75 -6.99 6.89
C PHE A 122 -4.77 -6.58 7.99
N PRO A 123 -5.13 -6.78 9.27
CA PRO A 123 -4.20 -6.54 10.37
C PRO A 123 -3.00 -7.47 10.24
N LEU A 124 -1.80 -6.89 10.29
CA LEU A 124 -0.53 -7.62 10.28
C LEU A 124 0.49 -6.79 11.06
N ASP A 125 0.89 -7.27 12.23
CA ASP A 125 1.69 -6.49 13.18
C ASP A 125 3.10 -6.17 12.65
N GLU A 126 3.76 -5.15 13.22
CA GLU A 126 5.08 -4.65 12.77
C GLU A 126 6.19 -5.70 12.70
N ASN A 127 6.12 -6.73 13.55
CA ASN A 127 7.11 -7.81 13.61
C ASN A 127 6.64 -9.08 12.87
N GLU A 128 5.48 -9.03 12.22
CA GLU A 128 4.89 -10.17 11.56
C GLU A 128 5.18 -10.18 10.05
N GLN A 129 5.28 -11.39 9.50
CA GLN A 129 5.36 -11.64 8.06
C GLN A 129 4.22 -12.56 7.64
N ALA A 130 3.70 -12.34 6.44
CA ALA A 130 2.68 -13.16 5.82
C ALA A 130 3.13 -13.64 4.45
N VAL A 131 2.84 -14.91 4.14
CA VAL A 131 2.91 -15.42 2.78
C VAL A 131 1.58 -15.11 2.09
N VAL A 132 1.62 -14.32 1.02
CA VAL A 132 0.45 -13.95 0.23
C VAL A 132 0.56 -14.59 -1.15
N THR A 133 -0.30 -15.56 -1.42
CA THR A 133 -0.51 -16.09 -2.77
C THR A 133 -1.58 -15.27 -3.47
N VAL A 134 -1.33 -14.86 -4.70
CA VAL A 134 -2.33 -14.29 -5.61
C VAL A 134 -2.48 -15.14 -6.88
N GLU A 135 -3.72 -15.32 -7.32
CA GLU A 135 -4.11 -16.01 -8.55
C GLU A 135 -4.88 -15.03 -9.45
N PRO A 136 -4.20 -14.35 -10.38
CA PRO A 136 -4.79 -13.26 -11.14
C PRO A 136 -5.71 -13.76 -12.25
N GLY A 137 -6.79 -13.02 -12.50
CA GLY A 137 -7.58 -13.17 -13.72
C GLY A 137 -6.79 -12.76 -14.97
N ARG A 138 -7.30 -13.14 -16.15
CA ARG A 138 -6.69 -12.76 -17.43
C ARG A 138 -6.73 -11.24 -17.61
N GLY A 139 -5.57 -10.64 -17.87
CA GLY A 139 -5.40 -9.19 -18.00
C GLY A 139 -4.82 -8.49 -16.78
N TYR A 140 -4.63 -9.23 -15.67
CA TYR A 140 -4.01 -8.73 -14.44
C TYR A 140 -2.64 -9.39 -14.23
N ASP A 141 -1.65 -8.63 -13.79
CA ASP A 141 -0.26 -9.07 -13.65
C ASP A 141 0.37 -8.53 -12.36
N PHE A 142 0.99 -9.41 -11.59
CA PHE A 142 1.73 -9.09 -10.35
C PHE A 142 3.25 -9.15 -10.53
N GLY A 143 3.73 -9.24 -11.77
CA GLY A 143 5.15 -9.20 -12.16
C GLY A 143 5.72 -10.51 -12.67
N ASN A 144 4.93 -11.58 -12.75
CA ASN A 144 5.33 -12.86 -13.37
C ASN A 144 4.69 -13.08 -14.75
N GLY A 145 3.89 -12.13 -15.22
CA GLY A 145 3.12 -12.18 -16.45
C GLY A 145 1.61 -12.33 -16.18
N SER A 146 0.80 -11.88 -17.13
CA SER A 146 -0.65 -11.81 -16.95
C SER A 146 -1.29 -13.17 -16.64
N GLY A 147 -2.16 -13.21 -15.63
CA GLY A 147 -2.92 -14.39 -15.21
C GLY A 147 -2.09 -15.47 -14.51
N LYS A 148 -0.81 -15.20 -14.20
CA LYS A 148 0.07 -16.18 -13.55
C LYS A 148 0.07 -16.01 -12.04
N ARG A 149 -0.07 -17.14 -11.34
CA ARG A 149 0.06 -17.21 -9.89
C ARG A 149 1.39 -16.62 -9.45
N LYS A 150 1.37 -15.87 -8.36
CA LYS A 150 2.57 -15.34 -7.70
C LYS A 150 2.42 -15.43 -6.19
N GLU A 151 3.53 -15.65 -5.52
CA GLU A 151 3.62 -15.68 -4.07
C GLU A 151 4.53 -14.54 -3.63
N PHE A 152 4.19 -13.93 -2.50
CA PHE A 152 4.85 -12.78 -1.92
C PHE A 152 5.10 -13.03 -0.42
N GLU A 153 6.23 -12.54 0.08
CA GLU A 153 6.50 -12.41 1.52
C GLU A 153 6.21 -10.97 1.92
N ALA A 154 5.03 -10.73 2.46
CA ALA A 154 4.58 -9.43 2.91
C ALA A 154 4.99 -9.19 4.37
N ARG A 155 5.42 -7.96 4.67
CA ARG A 155 5.69 -7.50 6.04
C ARG A 155 4.49 -6.72 6.56
N GLY A 156 4.19 -6.89 7.85
CA GLY A 156 3.24 -6.06 8.58
C GLY A 156 3.78 -4.69 8.95
N GLY A 157 3.02 -3.93 9.73
CA GLY A 157 3.36 -2.56 10.08
C GLY A 157 2.24 -1.87 10.83
N LYS A 158 2.39 -0.55 11.03
CA LYS A 158 1.36 0.25 11.71
C LYS A 158 -0.03 0.20 11.05
N VAL A 159 -0.10 -0.14 9.76
CA VAL A 159 -1.34 -0.27 8.98
C VAL A 159 -1.63 -1.73 8.63
N GLY A 160 -0.61 -2.51 8.27
CA GLY A 160 -0.74 -3.94 7.97
C GLY A 160 -0.62 -4.27 6.48
N LEU A 161 -1.42 -5.22 5.99
CA LEU A 161 -1.41 -5.66 4.60
C LEU A 161 -2.60 -5.07 3.83
N ILE A 162 -2.35 -4.38 2.74
CA ILE A 162 -3.37 -3.82 1.85
C ILE A 162 -3.37 -4.57 0.52
N LEU A 163 -4.54 -5.05 0.11
CA LEU A 163 -4.81 -5.53 -1.24
C LEU A 163 -5.56 -4.44 -2.01
N ASP A 164 -5.03 -4.00 -3.14
CA ASP A 164 -5.64 -2.96 -3.97
C ASP A 164 -5.98 -3.49 -5.37
N ALA A 165 -7.28 -3.58 -5.69
CA ALA A 165 -7.81 -4.03 -6.97
C ALA A 165 -8.48 -2.91 -7.77
N ARG A 166 -8.25 -1.63 -7.43
CA ARG A 166 -8.86 -0.47 -8.11
C ARG A 166 -8.37 -0.25 -9.55
N GLY A 167 -7.29 -0.92 -9.94
CA GLY A 167 -6.71 -0.87 -11.27
C GLY A 167 -5.53 0.10 -11.37
N ARG A 168 -4.77 -0.07 -12.45
CA ARG A 168 -3.56 0.69 -12.80
C ARG A 168 -3.62 0.97 -14.32
N PRO A 169 -3.85 2.23 -14.76
CA PRO A 169 -4.00 3.42 -13.93
C PRO A 169 -5.27 3.43 -13.07
N LEU A 170 -5.24 4.15 -11.95
CA LEU A 170 -6.38 4.37 -11.07
C LEU A 170 -7.42 5.20 -11.82
N VAL A 171 -8.64 4.66 -11.92
CA VAL A 171 -9.77 5.34 -12.54
C VAL A 171 -10.76 5.70 -11.45
N VAL A 172 -10.99 7.00 -11.25
CA VAL A 172 -12.07 7.47 -10.38
C VAL A 172 -13.40 7.25 -11.10
N PRO A 173 -14.36 6.49 -10.55
CA PRO A 173 -15.64 6.27 -11.20
C PRO A 173 -16.36 7.60 -11.43
N THR A 174 -16.74 7.93 -12.66
CA THR A 174 -17.34 9.24 -13.02
C THR A 174 -18.87 9.22 -13.10
N SER A 175 -19.51 8.05 -13.04
CA SER A 175 -20.97 7.95 -13.05
C SER A 175 -21.53 8.17 -11.64
N GLU A 176 -22.41 9.17 -11.48
CA GLU A 176 -22.92 9.67 -10.18
C GLU A 176 -23.48 8.60 -9.24
N ASN A 177 -24.01 7.47 -9.76
CA ASN A 177 -24.68 6.47 -8.93
C ASN A 177 -23.77 5.47 -8.20
N ASN A 178 -22.50 5.30 -8.58
CA ASN A 178 -21.59 4.31 -7.96
C ASN A 178 -20.32 4.91 -7.33
N HIS A 179 -20.03 6.20 -7.57
CA HIS A 179 -18.78 6.81 -7.10
C HIS A 179 -18.71 6.90 -5.57
N LEU A 180 -19.79 7.36 -4.91
CA LEU A 180 -19.82 7.53 -3.47
C LEU A 180 -19.78 6.20 -2.72
N SER A 181 -20.43 5.16 -3.26
CA SER A 181 -20.42 3.83 -2.63
C SER A 181 -19.04 3.19 -2.68
N GLU A 182 -18.33 3.28 -3.81
CA GLU A 182 -16.96 2.75 -3.91
C GLU A 182 -16.01 3.53 -2.99
N LEU A 183 -16.11 4.86 -2.98
CA LEU A 183 -15.28 5.70 -2.10
C LEU A 183 -15.52 5.42 -0.62
N ASN A 184 -16.78 5.33 -0.19
CA ASN A 184 -17.13 5.01 1.20
C ASN A 184 -16.64 3.62 1.59
N SER A 185 -16.75 2.63 0.69
CA SER A 185 -16.18 1.30 0.92
C SER A 185 -14.67 1.37 1.16
N TRP A 186 -13.92 2.17 0.39
CA TRP A 186 -12.47 2.33 0.63
C TRP A 186 -12.16 3.03 1.96
N ILE A 187 -12.97 4.03 2.33
CA ILE A 187 -12.84 4.74 3.61
C ILE A 187 -13.03 3.78 4.79
N GLU A 188 -14.06 2.93 4.72
CA GLU A 188 -14.39 1.93 5.74
C GLU A 188 -13.33 0.83 5.81
N GLU A 189 -12.98 0.22 4.67
CA GLU A 189 -11.99 -0.87 4.58
C GLU A 189 -10.60 -0.44 5.07
N LEU A 190 -10.19 0.80 4.77
CA LEU A 190 -8.90 1.33 5.23
C LEU A 190 -8.99 2.06 6.58
N GLN A 191 -10.18 2.17 7.19
CA GLN A 191 -10.39 2.89 8.45
C GLN A 191 -9.80 4.30 8.43
N LEU A 192 -10.06 5.06 7.36
CA LEU A 192 -9.41 6.36 7.13
C LEU A 192 -9.85 7.42 8.14
N TYR A 193 -11.06 7.31 8.67
CA TYR A 193 -11.59 8.22 9.67
C TYR A 193 -12.04 7.42 10.89
N PRO A 194 -11.95 8.01 12.10
CA PRO A 194 -12.54 7.39 13.27
C PRO A 194 -14.05 7.23 13.05
N GLU A 195 -14.59 6.08 13.46
CA GLU A 195 -16.04 5.92 13.65
C GLU A 195 -16.56 7.10 14.47
N PRO A 196 -17.64 7.77 14.06
CA PRO A 196 -18.22 8.84 14.86
C PRO A 196 -18.51 8.28 16.25
N ALA A 197 -17.89 8.87 17.27
CA ALA A 197 -18.13 8.48 18.65
C ALA A 197 -19.65 8.50 18.87
N LEU A 198 -20.23 7.36 19.26
CA LEU A 198 -21.61 7.29 19.70
C LEU A 198 -21.73 8.22 20.90
N THR A 199 -22.20 9.45 20.67
CA THR A 199 -22.66 10.32 21.74
C THR A 199 -23.89 9.65 22.33
N GLU A 200 -23.72 9.01 23.48
CA GLU A 200 -24.85 8.68 24.35
C GLU A 200 -25.63 9.99 24.60
N VAL A 201 -26.90 9.98 24.19
CA VAL A 201 -27.87 11.06 24.43
C VAL A 201 -28.50 10.86 25.80
#